data_AF-A0A8K0KHE8-F1
#
_entry.id   AF-A0A8K0KHE8-F1
#
_cell.length_a   1.000
_cell.length_b   1.000
_cell.length_c   1.000
_cell.angle_alpha   90.00
_cell.angle_beta   90.00
_cell.angle_gamma   90.00
#
_symmetry.space_group_name_H-M   'P 1'
#
loop_
_entity.id
_entity.type
_entity.pdbx_description
1 polymer ?
#
loop_
_entity_poly.entity_id
_entity_poly.type
_entity_poly.pdbx_seq_one_letter_code
_entity_poly.pdbx_strand_id
1 'polypeptide(L)'
;MRSVFVQHPSVAAHEDYLNEITRLQYSASCSIDGKHINTFDNKTYPARLGKCWHAAMVTRPQDDDSSSSSSSPEYDDIAVLARELDGKKKEIKVVLGDKIFEIKPTGSSASEESGSAQGYVVYNQTPLHLSHRDVTEIEDEEGTPIAYAYTLPSGDVVFEAPQHGVFLMYNGYGANIMANSTYRGDILGLCGTYDGEYSTDFTTPRNCIVQNATDFVASYAITDQTCQGEAKEMQRR
;
A
#
# COMPACT_ATOMS: atom_id res chain seq x y z
N MET A 1 -20.51 -18.31 43.85
CA MET A 1 -19.66 -17.17 43.45
C MET A 1 -19.60 -17.16 41.93
N ARG A 2 -20.16 -16.14 41.26
CA ARG A 2 -20.06 -16.00 39.80
C ARG A 2 -18.69 -15.41 39.49
N SER A 3 -17.86 -16.15 38.76
CA SER A 3 -16.60 -15.62 38.23
C SER A 3 -16.94 -14.64 37.12
N VAL A 4 -16.61 -13.37 37.34
CA VAL A 4 -16.66 -12.34 36.29
C VAL A 4 -15.35 -12.48 35.53
N PHE A 5 -15.40 -13.06 34.34
CA PHE A 5 -14.28 -13.00 33.41
C PHE A 5 -14.21 -11.56 32.90
N VAL A 6 -13.22 -10.81 33.38
CA VAL A 6 -12.82 -9.54 32.78
C VAL A 6 -11.98 -9.90 31.56
N GLN A 7 -12.54 -9.77 30.36
CA GLN A 7 -11.73 -9.84 29.14
C GLN A 7 -10.76 -8.66 29.16
N HIS A 8 -9.47 -8.95 29.09
CA HIS A 8 -8.43 -7.95 29.02
C HIS A 8 -8.49 -7.24 27.65
N PRO A 9 -8.32 -5.91 27.55
CA PRO A 9 -8.49 -5.17 26.30
C PRO A 9 -7.65 -5.70 25.12
N SER A 10 -6.49 -6.29 25.42
CA SER A 10 -5.58 -6.90 24.44
C SER A 10 -6.15 -8.16 23.76
N VAL A 11 -7.08 -8.87 24.39
CA VAL A 11 -7.71 -10.07 23.82
C VAL A 11 -8.84 -9.68 22.86
N ALA A 12 -9.58 -8.61 23.16
CA ALA A 12 -10.60 -8.06 22.26
C ALA A 12 -9.97 -7.46 21.00
N ALA A 13 -8.88 -6.70 21.14
CA ALA A 13 -8.10 -6.20 20.01
C ALA A 13 -7.56 -7.34 19.12
N HIS A 14 -7.17 -8.47 19.71
CA HIS A 14 -6.67 -9.63 18.96
C HIS A 14 -7.80 -10.42 18.25
N GLU A 15 -8.99 -10.58 18.85
CA GLU A 15 -10.14 -11.21 18.18
C GLU A 15 -10.72 -10.34 17.05
N ASP A 16 -10.78 -9.02 17.24
CA ASP A 16 -11.14 -8.08 16.18
C ASP A 16 -10.10 -8.09 15.06
N TYR A 17 -8.81 -8.13 15.40
CA TYR A 17 -7.70 -8.32 14.46
C TYR A 17 -7.80 -9.64 13.67
N LEU A 18 -8.19 -10.76 14.31
CA LEU A 18 -8.39 -12.04 13.63
C LEU A 18 -9.63 -12.03 12.72
N ASN A 19 -10.70 -11.33 13.12
CA ASN A 19 -11.88 -11.11 12.28
C ASN A 19 -11.57 -10.19 11.09
N GLU A 20 -10.67 -9.23 11.26
CA GLU A 20 -10.20 -8.33 10.21
C GLU A 20 -9.26 -9.06 9.24
N ILE A 21 -8.33 -9.88 9.73
CA ILE A 21 -7.49 -10.78 8.90
C ILE A 21 -8.34 -11.78 8.11
N THR A 22 -9.35 -12.39 8.72
CA THR A 22 -10.23 -13.34 8.00
C THR A 22 -11.09 -12.63 6.97
N ARG A 23 -11.39 -11.33 7.12
CA ARG A 23 -11.97 -10.49 6.05
C ARG A 23 -10.96 -10.13 4.96
N LEU A 24 -9.68 -9.98 5.30
CA LEU A 24 -8.61 -9.74 4.32
C LEU A 24 -8.35 -10.94 3.41
N GLN A 25 -8.62 -12.17 3.86
CA GLN A 25 -8.58 -13.37 3.00
C GLN A 25 -9.63 -13.35 1.87
N TYR A 26 -10.65 -12.50 1.97
CA TYR A 26 -11.66 -12.25 0.93
C TYR A 26 -11.51 -10.86 0.29
N SER A 27 -10.54 -10.04 0.73
CA SER A 27 -10.26 -8.74 0.12
C SER A 27 -9.49 -8.92 -1.18
N ALA A 28 -9.79 -8.08 -2.18
CA ALA A 28 -8.98 -8.06 -3.38
C ALA A 28 -7.56 -7.58 -3.03
N SER A 29 -6.56 -8.15 -3.70
CA SER A 29 -5.17 -7.75 -3.53
C SER A 29 -4.59 -7.25 -4.83
N CYS A 30 -3.83 -6.16 -4.77
CA CYS A 30 -2.94 -5.72 -5.84
C CYS A 30 -1.53 -6.22 -5.56
N SER A 31 -0.83 -6.77 -6.56
CA SER A 31 0.57 -7.16 -6.42
C SER A 31 1.45 -6.34 -7.35
N ILE A 32 2.54 -5.80 -6.80
CA ILE A 32 3.58 -5.08 -7.54
C ILE A 32 4.84 -5.91 -7.43
N ASP A 33 5.19 -6.62 -8.50
CA ASP A 33 6.39 -7.45 -8.55
C ASP A 33 7.49 -6.84 -9.42
N GLY A 34 8.60 -7.56 -9.60
CA GLY A 34 9.76 -7.08 -10.35
C GLY A 34 9.49 -6.66 -11.80
N LYS A 35 8.43 -7.15 -12.46
CA LYS A 35 8.14 -6.84 -13.88
C LYS A 35 6.67 -6.66 -14.22
N HIS A 36 5.77 -7.09 -13.36
CA HIS A 36 4.34 -7.08 -13.59
C HIS A 36 3.62 -6.47 -12.39
N ILE A 37 2.44 -5.97 -12.68
CA ILE A 37 1.45 -5.62 -11.68
C ILE A 37 0.21 -6.46 -11.94
N ASN A 38 -0.37 -7.00 -10.88
CA ASN A 38 -1.73 -7.52 -10.88
C ASN A 38 -2.63 -6.54 -10.14
N THR A 39 -3.69 -6.06 -10.79
CA THR A 39 -4.66 -5.13 -10.20
C THR A 39 -5.57 -5.84 -9.19
N PHE A 40 -6.37 -5.05 -8.46
CA PHE A 40 -7.43 -5.57 -7.61
C PHE A 40 -8.50 -6.37 -8.38
N ASP A 41 -8.74 -6.02 -9.65
CA ASP A 41 -9.70 -6.72 -10.51
C ASP A 41 -9.03 -7.84 -11.35
N ASN A 42 -7.86 -8.30 -10.89
CA ASN A 42 -7.14 -9.46 -11.41
C ASN A 42 -6.64 -9.32 -12.86
N LYS A 43 -6.29 -8.10 -13.27
CA LYS A 43 -5.60 -7.81 -14.52
C LYS A 43 -4.09 -7.79 -14.31
N THR A 44 -3.40 -8.75 -14.91
CA THR A 44 -1.93 -8.76 -14.93
C THR A 44 -1.37 -8.06 -16.17
N TYR A 45 -0.39 -7.18 -16.00
CA TYR A 45 0.26 -6.48 -17.10
C TYR A 45 1.72 -6.13 -16.79
N PRO A 46 2.58 -5.94 -17.81
CA PRO A 46 3.97 -5.56 -17.60
C PRO A 46 4.08 -4.11 -17.11
N ALA A 47 4.84 -3.89 -16.04
CA ALA A 47 5.07 -2.58 -15.45
C ALA A 47 6.55 -2.37 -15.11
N ARG A 48 7.12 -1.25 -15.57
CA ARG A 48 8.49 -0.82 -15.25
C ARG A 48 8.42 0.58 -14.66
N LEU A 49 8.60 0.68 -13.35
CA LEU A 49 8.43 1.95 -12.63
C LEU A 49 9.64 2.88 -12.79
N GLY A 50 10.84 2.32 -13.00
CA GLY A 50 12.06 3.14 -12.98
C GLY A 50 12.22 3.92 -11.66
N LYS A 51 13.00 5.00 -11.67
CA LYS A 51 13.37 5.73 -10.43
C LYS A 51 12.32 6.73 -9.95
N CYS A 52 11.31 7.03 -10.77
CA CYS A 52 10.25 7.96 -10.41
C CYS A 52 9.21 7.29 -9.51
N TRP A 53 8.63 8.04 -8.59
CA TRP A 53 7.45 7.59 -7.87
C TRP A 53 6.29 7.39 -8.84
N HIS A 54 5.58 6.28 -8.68
CA HIS A 54 4.34 6.00 -9.38
C HIS A 54 3.24 5.77 -8.36
N ALA A 55 2.06 6.33 -8.61
CA ALA A 55 0.89 6.07 -7.78
C ALA A 55 0.36 4.66 -8.06
N ALA A 56 0.55 3.77 -7.09
CA ALA A 56 0.02 2.41 -7.13
C ALA A 56 -1.46 2.39 -6.78
N MET A 57 -1.84 3.11 -5.72
CA MET A 57 -3.23 3.26 -5.27
C MET A 57 -3.38 4.67 -4.70
N VAL A 58 -4.41 5.38 -5.10
CA VAL A 58 -4.82 6.68 -4.56
C VAL A 58 -6.34 6.73 -4.45
N THR A 59 -6.86 7.31 -3.39
CA THR A 59 -8.30 7.62 -3.28
C THR A 59 -8.68 8.68 -4.32
N ARG A 60 -9.91 8.60 -4.85
CA ARG A 60 -10.45 9.69 -5.67
C ARG A 60 -10.81 10.86 -4.77
N PRO A 61 -10.48 12.11 -5.15
CA PRO A 61 -11.04 13.28 -4.49
C PRO A 61 -12.57 13.21 -4.60
N GLN A 62 -13.26 13.37 -3.47
CA GLN A 62 -14.71 13.44 -3.49
C GLN A 62 -15.12 14.79 -4.08
N ASP A 63 -15.76 14.81 -5.24
CA ASP A 63 -16.41 16.02 -5.76
C ASP A 63 -17.67 16.27 -4.92
N ASP A 64 -17.70 17.39 -4.18
CA ASP A 64 -18.78 17.84 -3.27
C ASP A 64 -20.20 17.93 -3.90
N ASP A 65 -20.34 17.65 -5.20
CA ASP A 65 -21.57 17.88 -5.99
C ASP A 65 -22.38 16.62 -6.31
N SER A 66 -22.02 15.43 -5.81
CA SER A 66 -22.81 14.23 -6.04
C SER A 66 -23.60 13.80 -4.81
N SER A 67 -24.91 14.07 -4.88
CA SER A 67 -25.96 13.54 -4.00
C SER A 67 -26.15 12.02 -4.18
N SER A 68 -25.07 11.25 -4.02
CA SER A 68 -25.09 9.80 -3.93
C SER A 68 -24.63 9.41 -2.53
N SER A 69 -25.62 9.05 -1.74
CA SER A 69 -25.51 8.39 -0.45
C SER A 69 -24.71 7.09 -0.57
N SER A 70 -23.39 7.22 -0.50
CA SER A 70 -22.48 6.14 -0.14
C SER A 70 -21.67 6.70 1.00
N SER A 71 -22.06 6.37 2.22
CA SER A 71 -21.31 6.63 3.44
C SER A 71 -19.98 5.89 3.37
N SER A 72 -19.03 6.43 2.60
CA SER A 72 -17.62 6.11 2.76
C SER A 72 -17.20 6.79 4.06
N PRO A 73 -16.57 6.08 5.00
CA PRO A 73 -16.09 6.71 6.22
C PRO A 73 -15.18 7.86 5.83
N GLU A 74 -15.17 8.88 6.68
CA GLU A 74 -14.27 10.03 6.69
C GLU A 74 -12.81 9.55 6.83
N TYR A 75 -12.33 8.77 5.87
CA TYR A 75 -10.96 8.32 5.80
C TYR A 75 -10.17 9.42 5.14
N ASP A 76 -9.11 9.87 5.83
CA ASP A 76 -8.11 10.75 5.26
C ASP A 76 -7.61 10.20 3.92
N ASP A 77 -7.25 11.10 2.99
CA ASP A 77 -6.71 10.73 1.69
C ASP A 77 -5.58 9.71 1.83
N ILE A 78 -5.69 8.59 1.11
CA ILE A 78 -4.68 7.54 1.10
C ILE A 78 -3.97 7.52 -0.24
N ALA A 79 -2.63 7.44 -0.18
CA ALA A 79 -1.82 7.12 -1.33
C ALA A 79 -0.79 6.03 -1.01
N VAL A 80 -0.71 5.01 -1.86
CA VAL A 80 0.41 4.07 -1.93
C VAL A 80 1.18 4.35 -3.20
N LEU A 81 2.46 4.67 -3.06
CA LEU A 81 3.38 4.94 -4.16
C LEU A 81 4.45 3.87 -4.21
N ALA A 82 4.93 3.56 -5.40
CA ALA A 82 6.03 2.63 -5.61
C ALA A 82 7.08 3.23 -6.57
N ARG A 83 8.35 2.94 -6.33
CA ARG A 83 9.44 3.19 -7.28
C ARG A 83 10.44 2.05 -7.29
N GLU A 84 11.20 1.96 -8.36
CA GLU A 84 12.32 1.01 -8.50
C GLU A 84 13.63 1.68 -8.08
N LEU A 85 14.43 0.94 -7.30
CA LEU A 85 15.78 1.26 -6.90
C LEU A 85 16.78 0.40 -7.68
N ASP A 86 18.06 0.69 -7.51
CA ASP A 86 19.11 -0.12 -8.12
C ASP A 86 19.02 -1.59 -7.64
N GLY A 87 19.37 -2.54 -8.51
CA GLY A 87 19.24 -3.97 -8.22
C GLY A 87 17.80 -4.51 -8.28
N LYS A 88 16.86 -3.78 -8.91
CA LYS A 88 15.43 -4.14 -9.05
C LYS A 88 14.65 -4.21 -7.73
N LYS A 89 15.25 -3.73 -6.65
CA LYS A 89 14.56 -3.55 -5.38
C LYS A 89 13.52 -2.45 -5.53
N LYS A 90 12.47 -2.49 -4.72
CA LYS A 90 11.43 -1.46 -4.76
C LYS A 90 11.38 -0.72 -3.45
N GLU A 91 10.99 0.54 -3.52
CA GLU A 91 10.66 1.34 -2.36
C GLU A 91 9.18 1.67 -2.44
N ILE A 92 8.50 1.54 -1.30
CA ILE A 92 7.07 1.83 -1.17
C ILE A 92 6.92 3.02 -0.24
N LYS A 93 5.99 3.91 -0.58
CA LYS A 93 5.57 5.00 0.30
C LYS A 93 4.08 4.88 0.55
N VAL A 94 3.68 4.91 1.81
CA VAL A 94 2.28 4.96 2.22
C VAL A 94 2.04 6.33 2.84
N VAL A 95 1.02 7.02 2.35
CA VAL A 95 0.57 8.32 2.83
C VAL A 95 -0.83 8.14 3.39
N LEU A 96 -1.01 8.50 4.65
CA LEU A 96 -2.28 8.48 5.38
C LEU A 96 -2.53 9.91 5.87
N GLY A 97 -3.30 10.71 5.13
CA GLY A 97 -3.44 12.13 5.38
C GLY A 97 -2.09 12.87 5.29
N ASP A 98 -1.64 13.41 6.42
CA ASP A 98 -0.33 14.08 6.58
C ASP A 98 0.81 13.14 7.01
N LYS A 99 0.49 11.88 7.35
CA LYS A 99 1.45 10.90 7.85
C LYS A 99 2.09 10.14 6.69
N ILE A 100 3.43 10.10 6.67
CA ILE A 100 4.21 9.48 5.59
C ILE A 100 5.06 8.35 6.15
N PHE A 101 4.88 7.17 5.59
CA PHE A 101 5.65 5.97 5.88
C PHE A 101 6.44 5.55 4.65
N GLU A 102 7.74 5.29 4.81
CA GLU A 102 8.59 4.80 3.74
C GLU A 102 9.09 3.40 4.06
N ILE A 103 8.79 2.43 3.20
CA ILE A 103 9.24 1.05 3.32
C ILE A 103 10.38 0.85 2.32
N LYS A 104 11.58 0.65 2.87
CA LYS A 104 12.83 0.62 2.12
C LYS A 104 13.46 -0.76 2.19
N PRO A 105 14.14 -1.21 1.13
CA PRO A 105 14.84 -2.48 1.16
C PRO A 105 16.06 -2.40 2.07
N THR A 106 16.38 -3.51 2.72
CA THR A 106 17.67 -3.65 3.41
C THR A 106 18.79 -3.73 2.38
N GLY A 107 19.93 -3.08 2.64
CA GLY A 107 21.08 -3.05 1.73
C GLY A 107 21.69 -4.43 1.48
N SER A 108 22.43 -4.58 0.38
CA SER A 108 23.07 -5.83 -0.06
C SER A 108 24.19 -6.36 0.85
N SER A 109 24.49 -5.66 1.96
CA SER A 109 25.50 -6.04 2.96
C SER A 109 24.90 -6.48 4.29
N ALA A 110 23.57 -6.43 4.47
CA ALA A 110 22.95 -7.20 5.54
C ALA A 110 23.09 -8.67 5.15
N SER A 111 23.76 -9.41 6.03
CA SER A 111 23.94 -10.85 5.94
C SER A 111 22.65 -11.51 5.46
N GLU A 112 22.77 -12.35 4.43
CA GLU A 112 21.82 -13.41 4.10
C GLU A 112 21.76 -14.46 5.24
N GLU A 113 21.74 -14.00 6.49
CA GLU A 113 21.30 -14.78 7.62
C GLU A 113 19.81 -15.02 7.37
N SER A 114 19.45 -16.30 7.26
CA SER A 114 18.06 -16.72 7.20
C SER A 114 17.33 -16.14 8.42
N GLY A 115 16.50 -15.11 8.20
CA GLY A 115 15.85 -14.33 9.26
C GLY A 115 16.13 -12.82 9.25
N SER A 116 17.02 -12.31 8.39
CA SER A 116 17.19 -10.87 8.19
C SER A 116 15.99 -10.24 7.49
N ALA A 117 15.49 -9.11 8.01
CA ALA A 117 14.37 -8.39 7.40
C ALA A 117 14.71 -7.93 5.97
N GLN A 118 13.81 -8.17 5.02
CA GLN A 118 13.95 -7.77 3.62
C GLN A 118 13.83 -6.25 3.43
N GLY A 119 13.29 -5.56 4.43
CA GLY A 119 13.22 -4.11 4.49
C GLY A 119 13.03 -3.57 5.91
N TYR A 120 12.89 -2.26 5.99
CA TYR A 120 12.56 -1.52 7.21
C TYR A 120 11.57 -0.41 6.88
N VAL A 121 10.79 -0.02 7.88
CA VAL A 121 9.84 1.10 7.79
C VAL A 121 10.49 2.34 8.40
N VAL A 122 10.29 3.49 7.78
CA VAL A 122 10.69 4.81 8.28
C VAL A 122 9.45 5.63 8.52
N TYR A 123 9.32 6.20 9.71
CA TYR A 123 8.28 7.14 10.09
C TYR A 123 8.93 8.31 10.84
N ASN A 124 8.53 9.55 10.54
CA ASN A 124 9.14 10.76 11.12
C ASN A 124 10.68 10.75 11.05
N GLN A 125 11.23 10.39 9.89
CA GLN A 125 12.67 10.29 9.61
C GLN A 125 13.43 9.25 10.45
N THR A 126 12.73 8.45 11.25
CA THR A 126 13.31 7.48 12.17
C THR A 126 13.02 6.06 11.66
N PRO A 127 14.05 5.23 11.43
CA PRO A 127 13.85 3.82 11.13
C PRO A 127 13.21 3.10 12.32
N LEU A 128 12.12 2.38 12.07
CA LEU A 128 11.43 1.58 13.08
C LEU A 128 12.19 0.27 13.31
N HIS A 129 12.24 -0.15 14.57
CA HIS A 129 12.74 -1.48 14.92
C HIS A 129 11.61 -2.50 14.72
N LEU A 130 11.81 -3.50 13.86
CA LEU A 130 10.82 -4.52 13.55
C LEU A 130 11.30 -5.90 14.01
N SER A 131 10.36 -6.71 14.48
CA SER A 131 10.59 -8.06 14.99
C SER A 131 9.56 -9.02 14.39
N HIS A 132 9.91 -10.31 14.31
CA HIS A 132 8.95 -11.37 13.99
C HIS A 132 8.23 -11.93 15.21
N ARG A 133 8.57 -11.42 16.40
CA ARG A 133 8.02 -11.84 17.69
C ARG A 133 7.10 -10.81 18.32
N ASP A 134 7.28 -9.55 17.93
CA ASP A 134 6.62 -8.41 18.54
C ASP A 134 6.13 -7.48 17.44
N VAL A 135 4.95 -6.91 17.67
CA VAL A 135 4.36 -5.90 16.78
C VAL A 135 4.83 -4.52 17.24
N THR A 136 5.32 -3.72 16.30
CA THR A 136 5.65 -2.32 16.56
C THR A 136 4.41 -1.47 16.28
N GLU A 137 3.85 -0.90 17.34
CA GLU A 137 2.75 0.07 17.30
C GLU A 137 3.29 1.46 16.97
N ILE A 138 2.64 2.14 16.02
CA ILE A 138 3.02 3.46 15.55
C ILE A 138 1.89 4.41 15.93
N GLU A 139 2.20 5.35 16.81
CA GLU A 139 1.27 6.33 17.34
C GLU A 139 1.46 7.70 16.66
N ASP A 140 0.39 8.49 16.64
CA ASP A 140 0.45 9.91 16.31
C ASP A 140 0.92 10.77 17.50
N GLU A 141 0.89 12.09 17.35
CA GLU A 141 1.31 13.02 18.41
C GLU A 141 0.39 13.01 19.63
N GLU A 142 -0.84 12.49 19.50
CA GLU A 142 -1.83 12.37 20.57
C GLU A 142 -1.75 11.02 21.31
N GLY A 143 -0.88 10.11 20.85
CA GLY A 143 -0.75 8.75 21.38
C GLY A 143 -1.81 7.80 20.83
N THR A 144 -2.48 8.16 19.74
CA THR A 144 -3.45 7.27 19.08
C THR A 144 -2.70 6.35 18.11
N PRO A 145 -2.91 5.03 18.17
CA PRO A 145 -2.28 4.12 17.22
C PRO A 145 -2.88 4.26 15.83
N ILE A 146 -2.02 4.60 14.87
CA ILE A 146 -2.39 4.87 13.48
C ILE A 146 -1.94 3.74 12.53
N ALA A 147 -0.89 3.00 12.90
CA ALA A 147 -0.37 1.89 12.10
C ALA A 147 0.40 0.88 12.95
N TYR A 148 0.63 -0.29 12.38
CA TYR A 148 1.43 -1.37 12.94
C TYR A 148 2.45 -1.85 11.92
N ALA A 149 3.63 -2.24 12.39
CA ALA A 149 4.65 -2.84 11.53
C ALA A 149 5.40 -3.96 12.25
N TYR A 150 5.70 -5.04 11.52
CA TYR A 150 6.45 -6.18 12.02
C TYR A 150 7.07 -6.98 10.87
N THR A 151 7.86 -8.00 11.18
CA THR A 151 8.41 -8.91 10.16
C THR A 151 7.81 -10.30 10.26
N LEU A 152 7.75 -11.01 9.15
CA LEU A 152 7.45 -12.44 9.16
C LEU A 152 8.73 -13.24 9.38
N PRO A 153 8.65 -14.53 9.78
CA PRO A 153 9.83 -15.40 9.83
C PRO A 153 10.57 -15.53 8.49
N SER A 154 9.90 -15.29 7.37
CA SER A 154 10.50 -15.18 6.02
C SER A 154 11.37 -13.93 5.82
N GLY A 155 11.27 -12.96 6.71
CA GLY A 155 11.89 -11.63 6.60
C GLY A 155 11.02 -10.61 5.88
N ASP A 156 9.85 -10.98 5.36
CA ASP A 156 8.91 -10.03 4.75
C ASP A 156 8.45 -8.99 5.79
N VAL A 157 8.33 -7.74 5.38
CA VAL A 157 7.80 -6.65 6.22
C VAL A 157 6.30 -6.60 6.05
N VAL A 158 5.57 -6.58 7.16
CA VAL A 158 4.13 -6.30 7.17
C VAL A 158 3.92 -4.90 7.73
N PHE A 159 3.08 -4.13 7.05
CA PHE A 159 2.61 -2.82 7.47
C PHE A 159 1.08 -2.83 7.42
N GLU A 160 0.44 -2.40 8.50
CA GLU A 160 -1.01 -2.41 8.65
C GLU A 160 -1.47 -1.04 9.12
N ALA A 161 -2.49 -0.49 8.46
CA ALA A 161 -3.19 0.71 8.89
C ALA A 161 -4.69 0.36 8.99
N PRO A 162 -5.13 -0.32 10.06
CA PRO A 162 -6.50 -0.85 10.16
C PRO A 162 -7.55 0.24 10.11
N GLN A 163 -7.29 1.38 10.76
CA GLN A 163 -8.18 2.55 10.72
C GLN A 163 -8.34 3.12 9.30
N HIS A 164 -7.42 2.80 8.39
CA HIS A 164 -7.43 3.21 6.99
C HIS A 164 -7.73 2.04 6.04
N GLY A 165 -8.04 0.84 6.58
CA GLY A 165 -8.36 -0.34 5.79
C GLY A 165 -7.29 -0.76 4.79
N VAL A 166 -6.01 -0.46 5.02
CA VAL A 166 -4.89 -0.80 4.13
C VAL A 166 -3.89 -1.70 4.83
N PHE A 167 -3.50 -2.76 4.15
CA PHE A 167 -2.52 -3.74 4.62
C PHE A 167 -1.52 -4.00 3.51
N LEU A 168 -0.24 -4.12 3.87
CA LEU A 168 0.84 -4.26 2.91
C LEU A 168 1.85 -5.29 3.38
N MET A 169 2.21 -6.21 2.49
CA MET A 169 3.29 -7.16 2.69
C MET A 169 4.39 -6.91 1.67
N TYR A 170 5.62 -6.70 2.13
CA TYR A 170 6.76 -6.26 1.33
C TYR A 170 7.95 -7.21 1.48
N ASN A 171 8.56 -7.57 0.35
CA ASN A 171 9.64 -8.58 0.30
C ASN A 171 10.98 -8.04 -0.24
N GLY A 172 11.18 -6.72 -0.30
CA GLY A 172 12.39 -6.10 -0.87
C GLY A 172 12.29 -5.80 -2.37
N TYR A 173 11.57 -6.64 -3.13
CA TYR A 173 11.47 -6.56 -4.60
C TYR A 173 10.07 -6.17 -5.08
N GLY A 174 9.11 -6.17 -4.18
CA GLY A 174 7.70 -5.99 -4.49
C GLY A 174 6.86 -5.81 -3.23
N ALA A 175 5.58 -5.52 -3.45
CA ALA A 175 4.59 -5.42 -2.40
C ALA A 175 3.27 -6.06 -2.84
N ASN A 176 2.58 -6.71 -1.91
CA ASN A 176 1.18 -7.04 -2.03
C ASN A 176 0.38 -6.06 -1.17
N ILE A 177 -0.58 -5.37 -1.79
CA ILE A 177 -1.42 -4.35 -1.19
C ILE A 177 -2.83 -4.93 -1.09
N MET A 178 -3.39 -4.96 0.11
CA MET A 178 -4.77 -5.33 0.37
C MET A 178 -5.50 -4.08 0.85
N ALA A 179 -6.70 -3.87 0.32
CA ALA A 179 -7.53 -2.71 0.64
C ALA A 179 -8.94 -3.16 0.98
N ASN A 180 -9.54 -2.54 2.00
CA ASN A 180 -10.92 -2.79 2.38
C ASN A 180 -11.87 -2.59 1.19
N SER A 181 -12.93 -3.38 1.13
CA SER A 181 -14.00 -3.26 0.14
C SER A 181 -14.69 -1.88 0.10
N THR A 182 -14.51 -1.03 1.12
CA THR A 182 -14.96 0.37 1.08
C THR A 182 -14.27 1.19 -0.01
N TYR A 183 -13.09 0.78 -0.48
CA TYR A 183 -12.38 1.42 -1.59
C TYR A 183 -12.88 1.00 -2.98
N ARG A 184 -13.89 0.12 -3.05
CA ARG A 184 -14.36 -0.47 -4.31
C ARG A 184 -14.96 0.61 -5.22
N GLY A 185 -14.31 0.87 -6.35
CA GLY A 185 -14.69 1.90 -7.32
C GLY A 185 -14.25 3.33 -6.97
N ASP A 186 -13.64 3.53 -5.79
CA ASP A 186 -13.25 4.83 -5.24
C ASP A 186 -11.73 5.06 -5.23
N ILE A 187 -10.99 4.19 -5.92
CA ILE A 187 -9.55 4.33 -6.11
C ILE A 187 -9.15 4.43 -7.58
N LEU A 188 -7.94 4.93 -7.77
CA LEU A 188 -7.22 4.96 -9.03
C LEU A 188 -5.75 4.59 -8.77
N GLY A 189 -5.01 4.24 -9.81
CA GLY A 189 -3.59 3.91 -9.71
C GLY A 189 -3.21 2.71 -10.56
N LEU A 190 -1.93 2.33 -10.50
CA LEU A 190 -1.45 1.12 -11.17
C LEU A 190 -2.15 -0.15 -10.69
N CYS A 191 -2.74 -0.15 -9.49
CA CYS A 191 -3.54 -1.24 -8.96
C CYS A 191 -4.97 -1.30 -9.53
N GLY A 192 -5.33 -0.43 -10.47
CA GLY A 192 -6.61 -0.45 -11.16
C GLY A 192 -7.67 0.41 -10.49
N THR A 193 -8.93 0.14 -10.85
CA THR A 193 -10.11 0.89 -10.38
C THR A 193 -10.80 0.21 -9.20
N TYR A 194 -10.53 -1.08 -8.99
CA TYR A 194 -11.14 -1.90 -7.95
C TYR A 194 -12.67 -1.85 -8.00
N ASP A 195 -13.26 -1.87 -9.18
CA ASP A 195 -14.72 -1.84 -9.37
C ASP A 195 -15.29 -3.24 -9.74
N GLY A 196 -14.42 -4.23 -9.88
CA GLY A 196 -14.73 -5.59 -10.32
C GLY A 196 -14.65 -5.80 -11.82
N GLU A 197 -14.21 -4.80 -12.59
CA GLU A 197 -14.20 -4.83 -14.04
C GLU A 197 -12.79 -4.61 -14.60
N TYR A 198 -12.12 -5.68 -14.99
CA TYR A 198 -10.74 -5.60 -15.51
C TYR A 198 -10.60 -4.71 -16.78
N SER A 199 -11.70 -4.44 -17.50
CA SER A 199 -11.65 -3.56 -18.68
C SER A 199 -11.48 -2.07 -18.31
N THR A 200 -11.85 -1.65 -17.10
CA THR A 200 -11.71 -0.26 -16.59
C THR A 200 -10.40 -0.05 -15.83
N ASP A 201 -9.68 -1.10 -15.46
CA ASP A 201 -8.41 -1.02 -14.71
C ASP A 201 -7.35 -0.10 -15.32
N PHE A 202 -7.37 0.14 -16.64
CA PHE A 202 -6.45 1.06 -17.31
C PHE A 202 -6.99 2.49 -17.41
N THR A 203 -7.76 2.92 -16.41
CA THR A 203 -8.23 4.29 -16.27
C THR A 203 -7.09 5.18 -15.80
N THR A 204 -6.72 6.19 -16.59
CA THR A 204 -5.68 7.17 -16.25
C THR A 204 -6.17 8.20 -15.23
N PRO A 205 -5.28 9.03 -14.63
CA PRO A 205 -5.70 10.15 -13.76
C PRO A 205 -6.66 11.15 -14.41
N ARG A 206 -6.77 11.16 -15.74
CA ARG A 206 -7.70 12.00 -16.52
C ARG A 206 -9.04 11.30 -16.81
N ASN A 207 -9.35 10.21 -16.11
CA ASN A 207 -10.54 9.39 -16.32
C ASN A 207 -10.70 8.85 -17.75
N CYS A 208 -9.58 8.60 -18.43
CA CYS A 208 -9.57 7.99 -19.76
C CYS A 208 -9.07 6.55 -19.67
N ILE A 209 -9.81 5.60 -20.24
CA ILE A 209 -9.38 4.20 -20.35
C ILE A 209 -8.42 4.05 -21.54
N VAL A 210 -7.19 3.61 -21.26
CA VAL A 210 -6.19 3.34 -22.30
C VAL A 210 -6.02 1.83 -22.51
N GLN A 211 -5.49 1.44 -23.67
CA GLN A 211 -5.26 0.02 -23.99
C GLN A 211 -3.80 -0.41 -23.75
N ASN A 212 -2.87 0.53 -23.86
CA ASN A 212 -1.44 0.25 -23.77
C ASN A 212 -0.97 0.35 -22.30
N ALA A 213 -0.38 -0.74 -21.80
CA ALA A 213 0.15 -0.81 -20.45
C ALA A 213 1.29 0.19 -20.20
N THR A 214 2.12 0.48 -21.20
CA THR A 214 3.21 1.47 -21.09
C THR A 214 2.66 2.89 -20.92
N ASP A 215 1.66 3.26 -21.72
CA ASP A 215 1.01 4.58 -21.59
C ASP A 215 0.28 4.70 -20.24
N PHE A 216 -0.38 3.62 -19.81
CA PHE A 216 -1.01 3.53 -18.50
C PHE A 216 -0.02 3.73 -17.36
N VAL A 217 1.10 2.99 -17.35
CA VAL A 217 2.14 3.12 -16.33
C VAL A 217 2.71 4.54 -16.30
N ALA A 218 3.03 5.10 -17.46
CA ALA A 218 3.55 6.46 -17.57
C ALA A 218 2.57 7.52 -17.03
N SER A 219 1.26 7.31 -17.19
CA SER A 219 0.23 8.25 -16.72
C SER A 219 0.22 8.43 -15.20
N TYR A 220 0.71 7.44 -14.45
CA TYR A 220 0.77 7.47 -12.98
C TYR A 220 2.14 7.85 -12.41
N ALA A 221 3.11 8.22 -13.25
CA ALA A 221 4.38 8.73 -12.79
C ALA A 221 4.24 10.13 -12.14
N ILE A 222 4.92 10.36 -11.03
CA ILE A 222 5.01 11.68 -10.40
C ILE A 222 6.26 12.37 -10.93
N THR A 223 6.08 13.25 -11.92
CA THR A 223 7.17 13.94 -12.60
C THR A 223 7.59 15.22 -11.88
N ASP A 224 8.12 15.08 -10.67
CA ASP A 224 8.73 16.20 -9.95
C ASP A 224 10.16 16.51 -10.47
N GLN A 225 10.90 17.33 -9.74
CA GLN A 225 12.29 17.66 -10.07
C GLN A 225 13.25 16.47 -9.87
N THR A 226 12.87 15.49 -9.03
CA THR A 226 13.67 14.30 -8.73
C THR A 226 13.45 13.16 -9.72
N CYS A 227 12.31 13.17 -10.42
CA CYS A 227 12.01 12.24 -11.49
C CYS A 227 12.83 12.56 -12.76
N GLN A 228 13.69 11.61 -13.14
CA GLN A 228 14.47 11.60 -14.38
C GLN A 228 14.22 10.28 -15.13
N GLY A 229 14.09 10.32 -16.47
CA GLY A 229 13.95 9.13 -17.32
C GLY A 229 12.66 9.05 -18.13
N GLU A 230 12.40 7.88 -18.71
CA GLU A 230 11.36 7.62 -19.74
C GLU A 230 9.96 8.04 -19.28
N ALA A 231 9.62 7.85 -18.00
CA ALA A 231 8.32 8.23 -17.45
C ALA A 231 8.01 9.73 -17.60
N LYS A 232 9.02 10.60 -17.45
CA LYS A 232 8.88 12.06 -17.61
C LYS A 232 8.72 12.49 -19.07
N GLU A 233 9.34 11.74 -19.99
CA GLU A 233 9.23 12.01 -21.42
C GLU A 233 7.86 11.58 -21.97
N MET A 234 7.33 10.46 -21.47
CA MET A 234 6.04 9.92 -21.91
C MET A 234 4.85 10.80 -21.47
N GLN A 235 4.88 11.42 -20.29
CA GLN A 235 3.81 12.35 -19.88
C GLN A 235 3.73 13.66 -20.66
N ARG A 236 4.78 14.01 -21.41
CA ARG A 236 4.82 15.23 -22.25
C ARG A 236 4.27 15.00 -23.65
N ARG A 237 3.99 13.76 -24.03
CA ARG A 237 3.38 13.39 -25.32
C ARG A 237 1.88 13.51 -25.26
#